data_AF-A0A3S3CET0-F1
#
_entry.id   AF-A0A3S3CET0-F1
#
_cell.length_a   1.000
_cell.length_b   1.000
_cell.length_c   1.000
_cell.angle_alpha   90.00
_cell.angle_beta   90.00
_cell.angle_gamma   90.00
#
_symmetry.space_group_name_H-M   'P 1'
#
loop_
_entity.id
_entity.type
_entity.pdbx_description
1 polymer ?
#
loop_
_entity_poly.entity_id
_entity_poly.type
_entity_poly.pdbx_seq_one_letter_code
_entity_poly.pdbx_strand_id
1 'polypeptide(L)' 'MSVVPKVPAIDSTAEELVSSTLSRFRAGDTISTKAAIDAIRRIGPACDDSDDHLVELIVMAAIGKTMAVVFDHRTH' A
#
# COMPACT_ATOMS: atom_id res chain seq x y z
N MET A 1 -17.97 -17.33 30.19
CA MET A 1 -17.24 -17.08 28.93
C MET A 1 -17.60 -15.69 28.45
N SER A 2 -16.65 -14.75 28.50
CA SER A 2 -16.86 -13.39 27.96
C SER A 2 -16.65 -13.46 26.45
N VAL A 3 -17.71 -13.20 25.68
CA VAL A 3 -17.61 -13.07 24.21
C VAL A 3 -17.08 -11.68 23.95
N VAL A 4 -15.80 -11.59 23.58
CA VAL A 4 -15.21 -10.33 23.12
C VAL A 4 -15.91 -9.97 21.80
N PRO A 5 -16.53 -8.78 21.68
CA PRO A 5 -17.13 -8.37 20.42
C PRO A 5 -16.04 -8.30 19.35
N LYS A 6 -16.16 -9.09 18.28
CA LYS A 6 -15.34 -8.93 17.09
C LYS A 6 -15.71 -7.59 16.49
N VAL A 7 -14.87 -6.57 16.72
CA VAL A 7 -14.99 -5.27 16.06
C VAL A 7 -15.09 -5.54 14.56
N PRO A 8 -16.10 -5.00 13.85
CA PRO A 8 -16.15 -5.12 12.40
C PRO A 8 -14.81 -4.62 11.86
N ALA A 9 -14.08 -5.46 11.13
CA ALA A 9 -12.96 -4.97 10.36
C ALA A 9 -13.55 -3.91 9.44
N ILE A 10 -13.11 -2.67 9.61
CA ILE A 10 -13.41 -1.63 8.63
C ILE A 10 -12.66 -2.09 7.40
N ASP A 11 -13.37 -2.54 6.37
CA ASP A 11 -12.76 -2.90 5.09
C ASP A 11 -12.20 -1.60 4.50
N SER A 12 -10.93 -1.33 4.80
CA SER A 12 -10.22 -0.21 4.22
C SER A 12 -10.11 -0.42 2.72
N THR A 13 -10.46 0.61 1.97
CA THR A 13 -10.31 0.58 0.51
C THR A 13 -8.83 0.43 0.14
N ALA A 14 -8.55 -0.07 -1.06
CA ALA A 14 -7.18 -0.17 -1.57
C ALA A 14 -6.44 1.18 -1.50
N GLU A 15 -7.13 2.28 -1.79
CA GLU A 15 -6.60 3.65 -1.70
C GLU A 15 -6.19 4.03 -0.27
N GLU A 16 -7.02 3.69 0.73
CA GLU A 16 -6.71 3.93 2.14
C GLU A 16 -5.50 3.10 2.58
N LEU A 17 -5.44 1.83 2.17
CA LEU A 17 -4.32 0.94 2.48
C LEU A 17 -3.02 1.45 1.86
N VAL A 18 -3.05 1.91 0.61
CA VAL A 18 -1.91 2.51 -0.09
C VAL A 18 -1.48 3.80 0.61
N SER A 19 -2.41 4.71 0.87
CA SER A 19 -2.10 6.00 1.53
C SER A 19 -1.51 5.80 2.92
N SER A 20 -2.09 4.87 3.70
CA SER A 20 -1.61 4.47 5.02
C SER A 20 -0.20 3.89 4.93
N THR A 21 0.04 2.98 3.98
CA THR A 21 1.35 2.36 3.76
C THR A 21 2.41 3.42 3.42
N LEU A 22 2.14 4.30 2.47
CA LEU A 22 3.10 5.32 2.04
C LEU A 22 3.36 6.39 3.11
N SER A 23 2.37 6.69 3.96
CA SER A 23 2.54 7.67 5.04
C SER A 23 3.57 7.28 6.10
N ARG A 24 4.00 6.02 6.14
CA ARG A 24 4.99 5.51 7.08
C ARG A 24 6.44 5.86 6.69
N PHE A 25 6.67 6.28 5.46
CA PHE A 25 8.00 6.60 4.93
C PHE A 25 8.28 8.09 5.05
N ARG A 26 9.54 8.41 5.39
CA ARG A 26 10.03 9.77 5.53
C ARG A 26 10.77 10.22 4.27
N ALA A 27 11.02 11.52 4.17
CA ALA A 27 11.87 12.06 3.11
C ALA A 27 13.26 11.41 3.17
N GLY A 28 13.74 10.92 2.03
CA GLY A 28 14.99 10.18 1.90
C GLY A 28 14.84 8.66 1.98
N ASP A 29 13.70 8.15 2.48
CA ASP A 29 13.42 6.71 2.42
C ASP A 29 13.09 6.30 0.98
N THR A 30 13.53 5.10 0.60
CA THR A 30 13.17 4.48 -0.68
C THR A 30 12.44 3.18 -0.41
N ILE A 31 11.33 2.96 -1.10
CA ILE A 31 10.60 1.70 -1.09
C ILE A 31 10.37 1.21 -2.52
N SER A 32 10.68 -0.06 -2.76
CA SER A 32 10.30 -0.73 -4.01
C SER A 32 8.80 -1.00 -4.06
N THR A 33 8.20 -0.98 -5.25
CA THR A 33 6.78 -1.31 -5.45
C THR A 33 6.40 -2.67 -4.85
N LYS A 34 7.26 -3.69 -5.02
CA LYS A 34 7.05 -5.01 -4.43
C LYS A 34 6.90 -4.97 -2.91
N ALA A 35 7.83 -4.32 -2.22
CA ALA A 35 7.77 -4.19 -0.76
C ALA A 35 6.56 -3.36 -0.29
N ALA A 36 6.09 -2.40 -1.09
CA ALA A 36 4.87 -1.66 -0.80
C ALA A 36 3.62 -2.55 -0.90
N ILE A 37 3.51 -3.36 -1.96
CA ILE A 37 2.43 -4.35 -2.14
C ILE A 37 2.44 -5.36 -0.98
N ASP A 38 3.60 -5.89 -0.60
CA ASP A 38 3.73 -6.81 0.54
C ASP A 38 3.31 -6.15 1.87
N ALA A 39 3.51 -4.84 2.03
CA ALA A 39 3.02 -4.11 3.19
C ALA A 39 1.49 -3.93 3.15
N ILE A 40 0.93 -3.58 1.99
CA ILE A 40 -0.52 -3.42 1.77
C ILE A 40 -1.25 -4.73 2.08
N ARG A 41 -0.80 -5.86 1.50
CA ARG A 41 -1.40 -7.19 1.73
C ARG A 41 -1.31 -7.65 3.19
N ARG A 42 -0.30 -7.19 3.93
CA ARG A 42 -0.19 -7.46 5.38
C ARG A 42 -1.17 -6.61 6.21
N ILE A 43 -1.46 -5.39 5.78
CA ILE A 43 -2.39 -4.49 6.48
C ILE A 43 -3.84 -4.86 6.15
N GLY A 44 -4.15 -5.14 4.89
CA GLY A 44 -5.46 -5.57 4.42
C GLY A 44 -5.40 -6.94 3.74
N PRO A 45 -5.42 -8.06 4.48
CA PRO A 45 -5.39 -9.41 3.89
C PRO A 45 -6.61 -9.74 3.01
N ALA A 46 -7.68 -8.96 3.12
CA ALA A 46 -8.89 -9.09 2.30
C ALA A 46 -8.83 -8.29 0.98
N CYS A 47 -7.79 -7.46 0.77
CA CYS A 47 -7.58 -6.76 -0.49
C CYS A 47 -7.21 -7.77 -1.58
N ASP A 48 -8.12 -7.92 -2.54
CA ASP A 48 -8.03 -8.85 -3.67
C ASP A 48 -7.64 -8.16 -4.99
N ASP A 49 -7.33 -6.86 -4.93
CA ASP A 49 -6.82 -6.07 -6.04
C ASP A 49 -5.57 -6.71 -6.66
N SER A 50 -5.48 -6.60 -7.99
CA SER A 50 -4.31 -7.09 -8.72
C SER A 50 -3.07 -6.25 -8.38
N ASP A 51 -1.89 -6.86 -8.52
CA ASP A 51 -0.63 -6.14 -8.32
C ASP A 51 -0.53 -4.92 -9.25
N ASP A 52 -0.98 -5.04 -10.51
CA ASP A 52 -0.99 -3.93 -11.48
C ASP A 52 -1.88 -2.77 -11.00
N HIS A 53 -3.06 -3.06 -10.46
CA HIS A 53 -3.93 -2.02 -9.92
C HIS A 53 -3.34 -1.38 -8.66
N LEU A 54 -2.72 -2.16 -7.79
CA LEU A 54 -2.01 -1.63 -6.63
C LEU A 54 -0.81 -0.76 -7.04
N VAL A 55 -0.07 -1.12 -8.10
CA VAL A 55 1.01 -0.28 -8.64
C VAL A 55 0.46 1.06 -9.10
N GLU A 56 -0.64 1.07 -9.85
CA GLU A 56 -1.30 2.29 -10.31
C GLU A 56 -1.65 3.21 -9.13
N LEU A 57 -2.34 2.67 -8.11
CA LEU A 57 -2.71 3.42 -6.91
C LEU A 57 -1.49 3.93 -6.13
N ILE A 58 -0.42 3.13 -6.02
CA ILE A 58 0.83 3.55 -5.37
C ILE A 58 1.44 4.75 -6.11
N VAL A 59 1.52 4.69 -7.43
CA VAL A 59 2.08 5.79 -8.23
C VAL A 59 1.22 7.05 -8.10
N MET A 60 -0.10 6.93 -8.19
CA MET A 60 -1.02 8.06 -8.02
C MET A 60 -0.89 8.70 -6.63
N ALA A 61 -0.87 7.88 -5.57
CA ALA A 61 -0.72 8.35 -4.20
C ALA A 61 0.66 8.99 -3.94
N ALA A 62 1.72 8.43 -4.54
CA ALA A 62 3.08 9.00 -4.44
C ALA A 62 3.16 10.38 -5.09
N ILE A 63 2.56 10.57 -6.28
CA ILE A 63 2.47 11.87 -6.96
C ILE A 63 1.74 12.89 -6.05
N GLY A 64 0.60 12.50 -5.49
CA GLY A 64 -0.16 13.35 -4.56
C GLY A 64 0.61 13.72 -3.28
N LYS A 65 1.56 12.88 -2.85
CA LYS A 65 2.42 13.11 -1.68
C LYS A 65 3.77 13.74 -2.03
N THR A 66 3.97 14.24 -3.24
CA THR A 66 5.24 14.82 -3.72
C THR A 66 6.45 13.89 -3.60
N MET A 67 6.21 12.57 -3.58
CA MET A 67 7.27 11.57 -3.57
C MET A 67 7.83 11.38 -4.98
N ALA A 68 9.14 11.18 -5.09
CA ALA A 68 9.77 10.83 -6.36
C ALA A 68 9.47 9.36 -6.70
N VAL A 69 8.99 9.11 -7.92
CA VAL A 69 8.81 7.76 -8.48
C VAL A 69 9.93 7.51 -9.47
N VAL A 70 10.64 6.40 -9.29
CA VAL A 70 11.77 6.00 -10.14
C VAL A 70 11.47 4.62 -10.72
N PHE A 71 11.56 4.48 -12.05
CA PHE A 71 11.42 3.21 -12.73
C PHE A 71 12.80 2.57 -12.90
N ASP A 72 12.99 1.40 -12.30
CA ASP A 72 14.18 0.57 -12.50
C ASP A 72 13.99 -0.24 -13.80
N HIS A 73 14.60 0.22 -14.90
CA HIS A 73 14.59 -0.52 -16.16
C HIS A 73 15.69 -1.57 -16.14
N ARG A 74 15.31 -2.85 -16.00
CA ARG A 74 16.24 -3.98 -16.12
C ARG A 74 16.12 -4.57 -17.51
N THR A 75 17.22 -4.58 -18.26
CA THR A 75 17.34 -5.38 -19.49
C THR A 75 17.52 -6.84 -19.07
N HIS A 76 16.48 -7.64 -19.25
CA HIS A 76 16.55 -9.09 -19.13
C HIS A 76 17.18 -9.73 -20.37
#